data_AF-A0A3N9TR84-F1
#
_entry.id   AF-A0A3N9TR84-F1
#
_cell.length_a   1.000
_cell.length_b   1.000
_cell.length_c   1.000
_cell.angle_alpha   90.00
_cell.angle_beta   90.00
_cell.angle_gamma   90.00
#
_symmetry.space_group_name_H-M   'P 1'
#
loop_
_entity.id
_entity.type
_entity.pdbx_description
1 polymer ?
#
loop_
_entity_poly.entity_id
_entity_poly.type
_entity_poly.pdbx_seq_one_letter_code
_entity_poly.pdbx_strand_id
1 'polypeptide(L)'
;MYNRYVRSILGGVKFDADTGGGSGGEGQDGGGAGDEGGEGSQDDDIPKFASKSELDSFLDKHAEKAVKTREKNLRLEIETEFKQQLEKEKNLAALSAEDRKEAEYQAKLDELTQKEQLLIRKELKNDAVAMLANIHADSRNLIAESLLGEDAVKTNDNIKSFLKAYNKAVEQGVNNALKDNANPQTGNTSPNAKSVGATLAAEANASRNAKVNDLWK
;
A
#
# COMPACT_ATOMS: atom_id res chain seq x y z
N MET A 1 -30.84 -20.48 -4.04
CA MET A 1 -29.82 -20.04 -5.01
C MET A 1 -28.54 -20.78 -4.71
N TYR A 2 -28.07 -21.52 -5.71
CA TYR A 2 -27.06 -22.55 -5.66
C TYR A 2 -25.74 -21.94 -6.14
N ASN A 3 -24.63 -22.22 -5.48
CA ASN A 3 -23.37 -22.48 -6.17
C ASN A 3 -22.45 -23.30 -5.26
N ARG A 4 -22.66 -24.62 -5.35
CA ARG A 4 -21.60 -25.62 -5.25
C ARG A 4 -20.50 -25.23 -6.23
N TYR A 5 -19.24 -25.26 -5.84
CA TYR A 5 -18.21 -26.02 -6.56
C TYR A 5 -16.92 -26.03 -5.74
N VAL A 6 -16.74 -27.12 -4.99
CA VAL A 6 -15.43 -27.60 -4.54
C VAL A 6 -15.19 -28.90 -5.29
N ARG A 7 -13.97 -29.09 -5.80
CA ARG A 7 -13.37 -30.31 -6.40
C ARG A 7 -13.74 -30.68 -7.85
N SER A 8 -12.73 -30.59 -8.72
CA SER A 8 -12.33 -31.71 -9.59
C SER A 8 -10.80 -31.69 -9.79
N ILE A 9 -10.14 -32.69 -9.22
CA ILE A 9 -8.78 -33.11 -9.55
C ILE A 9 -8.91 -33.99 -10.81
N LEU A 10 -7.86 -33.99 -11.64
CA LEU A 10 -7.64 -34.78 -12.87
C LEU A 10 -8.27 -34.23 -14.17
N GLY A 11 -7.41 -33.75 -15.08
CA GLY A 11 -7.72 -33.67 -16.50
C GLY A 11 -6.96 -32.62 -17.32
N GLY A 12 -5.70 -32.90 -17.68
CA GLY A 12 -5.10 -32.43 -18.94
C GLY A 12 -4.40 -31.07 -18.94
N VAL A 13 -3.16 -31.03 -18.48
CA VAL A 13 -2.18 -30.06 -19.02
C VAL A 13 -1.71 -30.62 -20.37
N LYS A 14 -2.15 -29.99 -21.46
CA LYS A 14 -1.58 -30.21 -22.79
C LYS A 14 -0.23 -29.50 -22.84
N PHE A 15 0.83 -30.28 -23.03
CA PHE A 15 2.13 -29.77 -23.48
C PHE A 15 2.07 -29.61 -24.99
N ASP A 16 2.15 -28.38 -25.47
CA ASP A 16 2.46 -28.09 -26.87
C ASP A 16 3.97 -28.23 -27.06
N ALA A 17 4.37 -29.19 -27.90
CA ALA A 17 5.72 -29.28 -28.44
C ALA A 17 5.82 -28.30 -29.61
N ASP A 18 6.68 -27.30 -29.50
CA ASP A 18 7.19 -26.57 -30.65
C ASP A 18 8.72 -26.66 -30.68
N THR A 19 9.21 -26.97 -31.87
CA THR A 19 10.55 -27.41 -32.19
C THR A 19 11.22 -26.35 -33.06
N GLY A 20 12.37 -25.86 -32.61
CA GLY A 20 13.27 -24.99 -33.40
C GLY A 20 13.93 -23.98 -32.46
N GLY A 21 15.25 -23.91 -32.29
CA GLY A 21 16.37 -24.22 -33.18
C GLY A 21 17.24 -22.97 -33.15
N GLY A 22 18.43 -23.01 -32.52
CA GLY A 22 19.25 -21.80 -32.37
C GLY A 22 20.49 -21.96 -31.49
N SER A 23 21.54 -22.48 -32.10
CA SER A 23 22.97 -22.58 -31.73
C SER A 23 23.58 -21.50 -30.84
N GLY A 24 24.52 -21.90 -29.96
CA GLY A 24 25.61 -21.05 -29.49
C GLY A 24 26.16 -21.36 -28.10
N GLY A 25 27.00 -22.40 -27.95
CA GLY A 25 27.80 -22.63 -26.74
C GLY A 25 29.24 -23.01 -27.12
N GLU A 26 30.19 -22.13 -26.81
CA GLU A 26 31.65 -22.36 -26.93
C GLU A 26 32.30 -22.46 -25.54
N GLY A 27 33.33 -23.32 -25.43
CA GLY A 27 34.22 -23.52 -24.28
C GLY A 27 34.22 -24.98 -23.80
N GLN A 28 34.95 -25.93 -24.40
CA GLN A 28 36.41 -26.19 -24.26
C GLN A 28 36.77 -26.52 -22.79
N ASP A 29 37.39 -27.63 -22.39
CA ASP A 29 38.29 -28.60 -23.03
C ASP A 29 38.38 -29.86 -22.14
N GLY A 30 38.92 -30.97 -22.66
CA GLY A 30 39.56 -31.97 -21.78
C GLY A 30 39.31 -33.46 -22.04
N GLY A 31 39.82 -33.98 -23.16
CA GLY A 31 40.71 -35.14 -23.11
C GLY A 31 40.16 -36.56 -23.37
N GLY A 32 40.51 -37.10 -24.54
CA GLY A 32 41.20 -38.40 -24.58
C GLY A 32 40.56 -39.54 -25.38
N ALA A 33 41.08 -39.75 -26.61
CA ALA A 33 41.19 -40.99 -27.40
C ALA A 33 39.89 -41.82 -27.62
N GLY A 34 39.38 -42.05 -28.84
CA GLY A 34 40.06 -42.43 -30.07
C GLY A 34 39.87 -43.94 -30.29
N ASP A 35 39.46 -44.32 -31.52
CA ASP A 35 39.36 -45.67 -32.11
C ASP A 35 37.93 -46.28 -32.08
N GLU A 36 37.12 -46.05 -33.11
CA GLU A 36 37.04 -46.81 -34.38
C GLU A 36 36.59 -48.26 -34.17
N GLY A 37 35.30 -48.49 -34.40
CA GLY A 37 34.73 -49.82 -34.56
C GLY A 37 35.27 -50.48 -35.82
N GLY A 38 36.24 -51.36 -35.62
CA GLY A 38 36.64 -52.41 -36.57
C GLY A 38 36.06 -53.74 -36.12
N GLU A 39 35.30 -54.39 -37.00
CA GLU A 39 34.89 -55.79 -36.88
C GLU A 39 36.14 -56.67 -36.68
N GLY A 40 36.19 -57.37 -35.55
CA GLY A 40 37.23 -58.34 -35.24
C GLY A 40 36.65 -59.45 -34.39
N SER A 41 36.36 -60.58 -35.02
CA SER A 41 36.01 -61.83 -34.36
C SER A 41 37.06 -62.20 -33.31
N GLN A 42 36.67 -62.24 -32.04
CA GLN A 42 37.40 -62.92 -30.97
C GLN A 42 36.37 -63.65 -30.10
N ASP A 43 35.98 -64.84 -30.54
CA ASP A 43 35.54 -65.91 -29.65
C ASP A 43 36.76 -66.43 -28.88
N ASP A 44 37.33 -65.64 -27.97
CA ASP A 44 38.45 -66.07 -27.14
C ASP A 44 38.50 -65.25 -25.85
N ASP A 45 37.65 -65.59 -24.88
CA ASP A 45 37.90 -65.32 -23.45
C ASP A 45 36.90 -66.05 -22.52
N ILE A 46 36.46 -67.26 -22.92
CA ILE A 46 35.81 -68.15 -21.96
C ILE A 46 36.94 -68.87 -21.20
N PRO A 47 37.16 -68.61 -19.90
CA PRO A 47 38.21 -69.27 -19.14
C PRO A 47 37.99 -70.79 -19.20
N LYS A 48 38.91 -71.50 -19.85
CA LYS A 48 38.93 -72.96 -19.87
C LYS A 48 39.53 -73.44 -18.56
N PHE A 49 38.69 -73.98 -17.68
CA PHE A 49 39.11 -74.53 -16.40
C PHE A 49 39.59 -75.97 -16.57
N ALA A 50 40.79 -76.30 -16.09
CA ALA A 50 41.34 -77.65 -16.18
C ALA A 50 40.75 -78.59 -15.12
N SER A 51 40.13 -78.04 -14.07
CA SER A 51 39.45 -78.81 -13.02
C SER A 51 38.26 -78.06 -12.40
N LYS A 52 37.37 -78.81 -11.76
CA LYS A 52 36.23 -78.25 -11.01
C LYS A 52 36.66 -77.28 -9.89
N SER A 53 37.87 -77.48 -9.33
CA SER A 53 38.44 -76.62 -8.29
C SER A 53 38.89 -75.25 -8.80
N GLU A 54 39.32 -75.15 -10.06
CA GLU A 54 39.71 -73.86 -10.67
C GLU A 54 38.49 -73.02 -11.01
N LEU A 55 37.40 -73.68 -11.45
CA LEU A 55 36.11 -73.05 -11.68
C LEU A 55 35.53 -72.47 -10.38
N ASP A 56 35.53 -73.26 -9.29
CA ASP A 56 35.04 -72.81 -7.98
C ASP A 56 35.81 -71.59 -7.46
N SER A 57 37.15 -71.60 -7.55
CA SER A 57 37.97 -70.46 -7.11
C SER A 57 37.73 -69.20 -7.95
N PHE A 58 37.47 -69.35 -9.25
CA PHE A 58 37.12 -68.23 -10.13
C PHE A 58 35.75 -67.65 -9.79
N LEU A 59 34.76 -68.51 -9.54
CA LEU A 59 33.42 -68.12 -9.12
C LEU A 59 33.43 -67.41 -7.76
N ASP A 60 34.17 -67.93 -6.78
CA ASP A 60 34.29 -67.31 -5.45
C ASP A 60 34.92 -65.92 -5.52
N LYS A 61 36.02 -65.77 -6.28
CA LYS A 61 36.66 -64.45 -6.46
C LYS A 61 35.74 -63.47 -7.18
N HIS A 62 34.93 -63.95 -8.14
CA HIS A 62 34.01 -63.09 -8.86
C HIS A 62 32.80 -62.70 -8.00
N ALA A 63 32.27 -63.64 -7.20
CA ALA A 63 31.23 -63.41 -6.22
C ALA A 63 31.69 -62.42 -5.15
N GLU A 64 32.90 -62.59 -4.60
CA GLU A 64 33.46 -61.68 -3.59
C GLU A 64 33.68 -60.27 -4.17
N LYS A 65 34.14 -60.15 -5.42
CA LYS A 65 34.24 -58.86 -6.13
C LYS A 65 32.87 -58.23 -6.38
N ALA A 66 31.87 -59.01 -6.74
CA ALA A 66 30.50 -58.53 -6.95
C ALA A 66 29.87 -58.03 -5.64
N VAL A 67 30.08 -58.76 -4.54
CA VAL A 67 29.63 -58.37 -3.20
C VAL A 67 30.33 -57.09 -2.75
N LYS A 68 31.67 -57.02 -2.83
CA LYS A 68 32.42 -55.81 -2.45
C LYS A 68 32.03 -54.58 -3.28
N THR A 69 31.79 -54.77 -4.58
CA THR A 69 31.30 -53.69 -5.46
C THR A 69 29.90 -53.24 -5.04
N ARG A 70 29.00 -54.17 -4.76
CA ARG A 70 27.64 -53.86 -4.28
C ARG A 70 27.66 -53.14 -2.94
N GLU A 71 28.47 -53.59 -1.98
CA GLU A 71 28.61 -52.94 -0.67
C GLU A 71 29.17 -51.52 -0.80
N LYS A 72 30.17 -51.32 -1.67
CA LYS A 72 30.72 -49.99 -1.94
C LYS A 72 29.68 -49.07 -2.56
N ASN A 73 28.91 -49.56 -3.53
CA ASN A 73 27.85 -48.78 -4.17
C ASN A 73 26.74 -48.43 -3.16
N LEU A 74 26.30 -49.38 -2.34
CA LEU A 74 25.31 -49.14 -1.29
C LEU A 74 25.80 -48.11 -0.26
N ARG A 75 27.06 -48.19 0.15
CA ARG A 75 27.65 -47.19 1.08
C ARG A 75 27.69 -45.79 0.46
N LEU A 76 28.08 -45.70 -0.81
CA LEU A 76 28.07 -44.44 -1.56
C LEU A 76 26.66 -43.86 -1.66
N GLU A 77 25.69 -44.70 -1.99
CA GLU A 77 24.29 -44.28 -2.14
C GLU A 77 23.72 -43.76 -0.82
N ILE A 78 23.91 -44.50 0.28
CA ILE A 78 23.50 -44.07 1.62
C ILE A 78 24.18 -42.75 2.01
N GLU A 79 25.49 -42.60 1.76
CA GLU A 79 26.20 -41.37 2.08
C GLU A 79 25.72 -40.18 1.24
N THR A 80 25.41 -40.40 -0.04
CA THR A 80 24.87 -39.36 -0.92
C THR A 80 23.46 -38.95 -0.52
N GLU A 81 22.58 -39.89 -0.19
CA GLU A 81 21.23 -39.62 0.28
C GLU A 81 21.25 -38.85 1.60
N PHE A 82 22.13 -39.26 2.52
CA PHE A 82 22.30 -38.59 3.80
C PHE A 82 22.79 -37.15 3.62
N LYS A 83 23.80 -36.92 2.76
CA LYS A 83 24.28 -35.57 2.45
C LYS A 83 23.20 -34.72 1.78
N GLN A 84 22.46 -35.27 0.83
CA GLN A 84 21.38 -34.56 0.15
C GLN A 84 20.24 -34.19 1.11
N GLN A 85 19.86 -35.08 2.04
CA GLN A 85 18.85 -34.76 3.06
C GLN A 85 19.34 -33.68 4.02
N LEU A 86 20.60 -33.77 4.46
CA LEU A 86 21.20 -32.78 5.35
C LEU A 86 21.29 -31.40 4.70
N GLU A 87 21.62 -31.32 3.41
CA GLU A 87 21.64 -30.06 2.66
C GLU A 87 20.24 -29.50 2.41
N LYS A 88 19.26 -30.34 2.09
CA LYS A 88 17.86 -29.93 1.93
C LYS A 88 17.31 -29.35 3.24
N GLU A 89 17.55 -30.01 4.37
CA GLU A 89 17.12 -29.50 5.68
C GLU A 89 17.80 -28.17 6.05
N LYS A 90 19.11 -28.06 5.83
CA LYS A 90 19.85 -26.81 6.09
C LYS A 90 19.36 -25.66 5.23
N ASN A 91 19.17 -25.89 3.93
CA ASN A 91 18.67 -24.87 3.01
C ASN A 91 17.23 -24.46 3.36
N LEU A 92 16.36 -25.42 3.70
CA LEU A 92 14.98 -25.13 4.10
C LEU A 92 14.92 -24.38 5.44
N ALA A 93 15.77 -24.73 6.41
CA ALA A 93 15.87 -24.03 7.68
C ALA A 93 16.45 -22.61 7.53
N ALA A 94 17.47 -22.44 6.68
CA ALA A 94 18.05 -21.13 6.37
C ALA A 94 17.04 -20.23 5.65
N LEU A 95 16.34 -20.77 4.64
CA LEU A 95 15.29 -20.05 3.93
C LEU A 95 14.14 -19.66 4.88
N SER A 96 13.69 -20.57 5.75
CA SER A 96 12.66 -20.26 6.76
C SER A 96 13.07 -19.20 7.79
N ALA A 97 14.36 -19.08 8.09
CA ALA A 97 14.88 -18.05 8.98
C ALA A 97 15.01 -16.70 8.27
N GLU A 98 15.46 -16.70 7.01
CA GLU A 98 15.63 -15.48 6.22
C GLU A 98 14.27 -14.90 5.79
N ASP A 99 13.34 -15.75 5.33
CA ASP A 99 11.96 -15.37 4.99
C ASP A 99 11.23 -14.74 6.19
N ARG A 100 11.50 -15.23 7.42
CA ARG A 100 10.96 -14.65 8.64
C ARG A 100 11.54 -13.27 8.94
N LYS A 101 12.85 -13.08 8.78
CA LYS A 101 13.48 -11.77 8.94
C LYS A 101 12.96 -10.78 7.91
N GLU A 102 12.80 -11.19 6.66
CA GLU A 102 12.27 -10.36 5.58
C GLU A 102 10.81 -9.97 5.88
N ALA A 103 9.98 -10.91 6.32
CA ALA A 103 8.60 -10.64 6.71
C ALA A 103 8.50 -9.69 7.92
N GLU A 104 9.34 -9.87 8.95
CA GLU A 104 9.41 -8.97 10.10
C GLU A 104 9.92 -7.58 9.72
N TYR A 105 10.89 -7.51 8.81
CA TYR A 105 11.44 -6.26 8.30
C TYR A 105 10.40 -5.52 7.46
N GLN A 106 9.72 -6.21 6.55
CA GLN A 106 8.64 -5.66 5.74
C GLN A 106 7.47 -5.19 6.62
N ALA A 107 7.07 -5.98 7.62
CA ALA A 107 6.04 -5.57 8.57
C ALA A 107 6.43 -4.31 9.34
N LYS A 108 7.71 -4.17 9.74
CA LYS A 108 8.21 -2.94 10.38
C LYS A 108 8.23 -1.76 9.42
N LEU A 109 8.62 -1.96 8.15
CA LEU A 109 8.56 -0.91 7.14
C LEU A 109 7.12 -0.45 6.90
N ASP A 110 6.18 -1.38 6.79
CA ASP A 110 4.75 -1.07 6.63
C ASP A 110 4.21 -0.32 7.87
N GLU A 111 4.61 -0.72 9.08
CA GLU A 111 4.24 0.00 10.30
C GLU A 111 4.83 1.43 10.34
N LEU A 112 6.09 1.59 9.95
CA LEU A 112 6.76 2.89 9.91
C LEU A 112 6.11 3.80 8.87
N THR A 113 5.87 3.31 7.66
CA THR A 113 5.21 4.08 6.59
C THR A 113 3.80 4.49 6.98
N GLN A 114 3.02 3.62 7.63
CA GLN A 114 1.70 3.99 8.16
C GLN A 114 1.80 5.08 9.24
N LYS A 115 2.78 4.98 10.15
CA LYS A 115 3.01 6.00 11.18
C LYS A 115 3.42 7.33 10.58
N GLU A 116 4.30 7.32 9.57
CA GLU A 116 4.71 8.52 8.84
C GLU A 116 3.54 9.17 8.12
N GLN A 117 2.71 8.39 7.41
CA GLN A 117 1.50 8.91 6.76
C GLN A 117 0.52 9.51 7.77
N LEU A 118 0.33 8.87 8.93
CA LEU A 118 -0.51 9.40 10.00
C LEU A 118 0.07 10.69 10.60
N LEU A 119 1.39 10.80 10.74
CA LEU A 119 2.06 12.02 11.20
C LEU A 119 1.90 13.14 10.19
N ILE A 120 2.22 12.90 8.92
CA ILE A 120 2.06 13.87 7.83
C ILE A 120 0.62 14.36 7.78
N ARG A 121 -0.37 13.46 7.89
CA ARG A 121 -1.78 13.84 7.90
C ARG A 121 -2.14 14.70 9.12
N LYS A 122 -1.57 14.42 10.30
CA LYS A 122 -1.77 15.23 11.52
C LYS A 122 -1.12 16.61 11.40
N GLU A 123 0.08 16.68 10.85
CA GLU A 123 0.79 17.94 10.61
C GLU A 123 0.01 18.81 9.61
N LEU A 124 -0.38 18.24 8.48
CA LEU A 124 -1.25 18.90 7.50
C LEU A 124 -2.56 19.40 8.13
N LYS A 125 -3.17 18.59 9.02
CA LYS A 125 -4.37 18.99 9.76
C LYS A 125 -4.07 20.18 10.67
N ASN A 126 -2.98 20.15 11.41
CA ASN A 126 -2.62 21.24 12.31
C ASN A 126 -2.35 22.54 11.55
N ASP A 127 -1.67 22.46 10.41
CA ASP A 127 -1.44 23.62 9.53
C ASP A 127 -2.76 24.16 8.96
N ALA A 128 -3.66 23.26 8.53
CA ALA A 128 -5.00 23.64 8.07
C ALA A 128 -5.81 24.33 9.17
N VAL A 129 -5.77 23.78 10.40
CA VAL A 129 -6.40 24.38 11.58
C VAL A 129 -5.80 25.75 11.89
N ALA A 130 -4.49 25.92 11.77
CA ALA A 130 -3.83 27.21 11.97
C ALA A 130 -4.27 28.26 10.93
N MET A 131 -4.40 27.86 9.66
CA MET A 131 -4.90 28.74 8.60
C MET A 131 -6.37 29.14 8.79
N LEU A 132 -7.17 28.30 9.45
CA LEU A 132 -8.58 28.55 9.76
C LEU A 132 -8.80 29.21 11.14
N ALA A 133 -7.76 29.82 11.74
CA ALA A 133 -7.84 30.43 13.07
C ALA A 133 -8.94 31.48 13.23
N ASN A 134 -9.33 32.15 12.15
CA ASN A 134 -10.39 33.17 12.14
C ASN A 134 -11.82 32.59 12.27
N ILE A 135 -11.97 31.26 12.15
CA ILE A 135 -13.24 30.56 12.32
C ILE A 135 -13.34 30.04 13.75
N HIS A 136 -14.56 30.01 14.30
CA HIS A 136 -14.84 29.48 15.63
C HIS A 136 -14.21 28.09 15.85
N ALA A 137 -13.60 27.91 17.02
CA ALA A 137 -12.79 26.74 17.35
C ALA A 137 -13.59 25.42 17.27
N ASP A 138 -14.87 25.46 17.65
CA ASP A 138 -15.74 24.27 17.74
C ASP A 138 -15.96 23.60 16.37
N SER A 139 -16.04 24.38 15.29
CA SER A 139 -16.21 23.86 13.92
C SER A 139 -14.88 23.72 13.17
N ARG A 140 -13.81 24.36 13.65
CA ARG A 140 -12.53 24.49 12.95
C ARG A 140 -11.89 23.15 12.62
N ASN A 141 -11.87 22.22 13.58
CA ASN A 141 -11.25 20.91 13.41
C ASN A 141 -11.98 20.05 12.36
N LEU A 142 -13.31 20.08 12.37
CA LEU A 142 -14.15 19.33 11.44
C LEU A 142 -14.03 19.88 10.01
N ILE A 143 -14.00 21.22 9.89
CA ILE A 143 -13.81 21.91 8.62
C ILE A 143 -12.41 21.62 8.07
N ALA A 144 -11.36 21.68 8.92
CA ALA A 144 -10.00 21.38 8.52
C ALA A 144 -9.87 19.93 8.01
N GLU A 145 -10.48 18.95 8.68
CA GLU A 145 -10.49 17.55 8.22
C GLU A 145 -11.12 17.37 6.85
N SER A 146 -12.18 18.13 6.58
CA SER A 146 -12.90 18.07 5.29
C SER A 146 -12.13 18.75 4.14
N LEU A 147 -11.15 19.62 4.46
CA LEU A 147 -10.37 20.39 3.48
C LEU A 147 -8.99 19.78 3.18
N LEU A 148 -8.57 18.75 3.93
CA LEU A 148 -7.30 18.04 3.71
C LEU A 148 -7.26 17.39 2.33
N GLY A 149 -6.32 17.83 1.50
CA GLY A 149 -5.99 17.20 0.22
C GLY A 149 -4.88 16.16 0.35
N GLU A 150 -4.44 15.60 -0.77
CA GLU A 150 -3.29 14.67 -0.82
C GLU A 150 -1.99 15.35 -0.33
N ASP A 151 -1.83 16.64 -0.61
CA ASP A 151 -0.62 17.40 -0.30
C ASP A 151 -0.94 18.73 0.40
N ALA A 152 0.10 19.36 0.97
CA ALA A 152 0.03 20.68 1.56
C ALA A 152 -0.48 21.75 0.59
N VAL A 153 -0.09 21.69 -0.68
CA VAL A 153 -0.51 22.64 -1.72
C VAL A 153 -2.01 22.56 -1.98
N LYS A 154 -2.52 21.35 -2.22
CA LYS A 154 -3.97 21.12 -2.44
C LYS A 154 -4.78 21.51 -1.21
N THR A 155 -4.29 21.17 -0.01
CA THR A 155 -4.93 21.55 1.26
C THR A 155 -5.02 23.08 1.39
N ASN A 156 -3.95 23.80 1.07
CA ASN A 156 -3.92 25.25 1.12
C ASN A 156 -4.88 25.90 0.11
N ASP A 157 -4.95 25.37 -1.11
CA ASP A 157 -5.86 25.86 -2.16
C ASP A 157 -7.33 25.62 -1.80
N ASN A 158 -7.64 24.47 -1.22
CA ASN A 158 -8.96 24.15 -0.68
C ASN A 158 -9.35 25.16 0.42
N ILE A 159 -8.45 25.41 1.37
CA ILE A 159 -8.66 26.36 2.47
C ILE A 159 -8.89 27.78 1.94
N LYS A 160 -8.07 28.25 1.00
CA LYS A 160 -8.22 29.58 0.39
C LYS A 160 -9.56 29.73 -0.31
N SER A 161 -9.95 28.72 -1.09
CA SER A 161 -11.23 28.73 -1.82
C SER A 161 -12.42 28.74 -0.85
N PHE A 162 -12.35 27.92 0.20
CA PHE A 162 -13.34 27.89 1.26
C PHE A 162 -13.45 29.24 2.00
N LEU A 163 -12.33 29.82 2.44
CA LEU A 163 -12.31 31.10 3.13
C LEU A 163 -12.90 32.24 2.29
N LYS A 164 -12.63 32.24 0.97
CA LYS A 164 -13.21 33.23 0.05
C LYS A 164 -14.73 33.10 -0.02
N ALA A 165 -15.25 31.89 -0.15
CA ALA A 165 -16.70 31.64 -0.18
C ALA A 165 -17.36 31.97 1.17
N TYR A 166 -16.73 31.57 2.27
CA TYR A 166 -17.18 31.82 3.64
C TYR A 166 -17.27 33.32 3.93
N ASN A 167 -16.20 34.08 3.69
CA ASN A 167 -16.18 35.52 3.94
C ASN A 167 -17.27 36.24 3.12
N LYS A 168 -17.49 35.84 1.86
CA LYS A 168 -18.55 36.39 1.02
C LYS A 168 -19.95 36.09 1.59
N ALA A 169 -20.18 34.87 2.09
CA ALA A 169 -21.46 34.51 2.70
C ALA A 169 -21.70 35.25 4.02
N VAL A 170 -20.66 35.41 4.84
CA VAL A 170 -20.71 36.20 6.08
C VAL A 170 -21.00 37.67 5.78
N GLU A 171 -20.32 38.25 4.80
CA GLU A 171 -20.56 39.64 4.36
C GLU A 171 -22.01 39.84 3.90
N GLN A 172 -22.54 38.92 3.09
CA GLN A 172 -23.93 38.96 2.65
C GLN A 172 -24.91 38.81 3.82
N GLY A 173 -24.64 37.88 4.75
CA GLY A 173 -25.45 37.68 5.95
C GLY A 173 -25.47 38.91 6.85
N VAL A 174 -24.31 39.53 7.09
CA VAL A 174 -24.19 40.77 7.87
C VAL A 174 -24.88 41.92 7.16
N ASN A 175 -24.71 42.08 5.84
CA ASN A 175 -25.37 43.13 5.08
C ASN A 175 -26.90 42.97 5.07
N ASN A 176 -27.41 41.73 4.98
CA ASN A 176 -28.84 41.46 5.07
C ASN A 176 -29.35 41.72 6.50
N ALA A 177 -28.65 41.24 7.54
CA ALA A 177 -29.02 41.51 8.92
C ALA A 177 -28.99 43.02 9.26
N LEU A 178 -28.05 43.77 8.68
CA LEU A 178 -28.01 45.23 8.79
C LEU A 178 -29.17 45.89 8.05
N LYS A 179 -29.58 45.39 6.88
CA LYS A 179 -30.77 45.89 6.16
C LYS A 179 -32.06 45.58 6.92
N ASP A 180 -32.18 44.38 7.48
CA ASP A 180 -33.34 43.95 8.25
C ASP A 180 -33.46 44.72 9.57
N ASN A 181 -32.33 44.99 10.25
CA ASN A 181 -32.28 45.88 11.41
C ASN A 181 -32.32 47.37 11.06
N ALA A 182 -32.04 47.74 9.80
CA ALA A 182 -32.25 49.09 9.28
C ALA A 182 -33.69 49.30 8.82
N ASN A 183 -34.61 48.37 9.10
CA ASN A 183 -36.02 48.73 9.15
C ASN A 183 -36.15 49.82 10.22
N PRO A 184 -36.42 51.09 9.87
CA PRO A 184 -36.82 52.03 10.91
C PRO A 184 -38.03 51.38 11.57
N GLN A 185 -38.02 51.22 12.90
CA GLN A 185 -39.26 51.04 13.63
C GLN A 185 -40.25 51.99 12.97
N THR A 186 -41.20 51.43 12.24
CA THR A 186 -42.23 52.18 11.53
C THR A 186 -43.17 52.62 12.64
N GLY A 187 -42.70 53.56 13.47
CA GLY A 187 -43.58 54.43 14.19
C GLY A 187 -44.44 55.05 13.10
N ASN A 188 -45.76 54.89 13.22
CA ASN A 188 -46.76 55.44 12.34
C ASN A 188 -46.50 56.93 12.05
N THR A 189 -45.62 57.25 11.11
CA THR A 189 -45.48 58.57 10.54
C THR A 189 -46.47 58.62 9.40
N SER A 190 -47.72 58.85 9.81
CA SER A 190 -48.67 59.59 8.97
C SER A 190 -47.91 60.72 8.27
N PRO A 191 -48.12 60.99 6.97
CA PRO A 191 -47.37 62.00 6.22
C PRO A 191 -47.52 63.44 6.75
N ASN A 192 -48.25 63.63 7.86
CA ASN A 192 -48.39 64.88 8.61
C ASN A 192 -47.86 64.82 10.07
N ALA A 193 -47.15 63.75 10.45
CA ALA A 193 -46.60 63.61 11.79
C ALA A 193 -45.35 64.48 11.94
N LYS A 194 -45.52 65.61 12.63
CA LYS A 194 -44.43 66.52 12.99
C LYS A 194 -43.39 65.75 13.82
N SER A 195 -42.11 65.89 13.46
CA SER A 195 -41.02 65.28 14.22
C SER A 195 -41.02 65.77 15.67
N VAL A 196 -40.43 64.99 16.57
CA VAL A 196 -40.34 65.34 18.01
C VAL A 196 -39.65 66.69 18.23
N GLY A 197 -38.69 67.04 17.35
CA GLY A 197 -38.07 68.36 17.34
C GLY A 197 -39.01 69.47 16.84
N ALA A 198 -39.83 69.20 15.83
CA ALA A 198 -40.83 70.14 15.33
C ALA A 198 -41.96 70.40 16.34
N THR A 199 -42.34 69.41 17.15
CA THR A 199 -43.32 69.59 18.23
C THR A 199 -42.75 70.41 19.38
N LEU A 200 -41.52 70.13 19.81
CA LEU A 200 -40.84 70.90 20.87
C LEU A 200 -40.59 72.35 20.47
N ALA A 201 -40.21 72.59 19.21
CA ALA A 201 -40.03 73.94 18.68
C ALA A 201 -41.36 74.71 18.57
N ALA A 202 -42.44 74.04 18.17
CA ALA A 202 -43.77 74.66 18.13
C ALA A 202 -44.26 75.06 19.53
N GLU A 203 -44.01 74.22 20.55
CA GLU A 203 -44.34 74.50 21.94
C GLU A 203 -43.49 75.64 22.53
N ALA A 204 -42.19 75.68 22.21
CA ALA A 204 -41.30 76.78 22.58
C ALA A 204 -41.73 78.11 21.92
N ASN A 205 -42.23 78.09 20.69
CA ASN A 205 -42.75 79.28 20.03
C ASN A 205 -44.11 79.72 20.58
N ALA A 206 -44.99 78.78 20.92
CA ALA A 206 -46.29 79.08 21.52
C ALA A 206 -46.13 79.72 22.92
N SER A 207 -45.23 79.20 23.75
CA SER A 207 -44.95 79.75 25.08
C SER A 207 -44.29 81.14 25.03
N ARG A 208 -43.45 81.41 24.02
CA ARG A 208 -42.91 82.77 23.78
C ARG A 208 -44.01 83.75 23.38
N ASN A 209 -44.94 83.35 22.52
CA ASN A 209 -46.03 84.23 22.08
C ASN A 209 -47.06 84.50 23.20
N ALA A 210 -47.34 83.50 24.04
CA ALA A 210 -48.19 83.67 25.22
C ALA A 210 -47.59 84.68 26.22
N LYS A 211 -46.28 84.57 26.51
CA LYS A 211 -45.57 85.53 27.38
C LYS A 211 -45.60 86.96 26.84
N VAL A 212 -45.55 87.16 25.53
CA VAL A 212 -45.58 88.52 24.94
C VAL A 212 -46.97 89.16 25.10
N ASN A 213 -48.04 88.37 25.05
CA ASN A 213 -49.41 88.88 25.17
C ASN A 213 -49.83 89.20 26.61
N ASP A 214 -49.15 88.63 27.61
CA ASP A 214 -49.40 88.92 29.03
C ASP A 214 -48.58 90.11 29.55
N LEU A 215 -47.59 90.60 28.80
CA LEU A 215 -46.75 91.75 29.18
C LEU A 215 -47.39 93.12 28.88
N TRP A 216 -48.53 93.13 28.19
CA TRP A 216 -49.23 94.35 27.77
C TRP A 216 -50.73 94.36 28.13
N LYS A 217 -51.10 93.67 29.21
CA LYS A 217 -52.43 93.76 29.83
C LYS A 217 -52.35 94.33 31.24
#